data_AF-A0A1A7Z7A2-F1
#
_entry.id   AF-A0A1A7Z7A2-F1
#
_cell.length_a   1.000
_cell.length_b   1.000
_cell.length_c   1.000
_cell.angle_alpha   90.00
_cell.angle_beta   90.00
_cell.angle_gamma   90.00
#
_symmetry.space_group_name_H-M   'P 1'
#
loop_
_entity.id
_entity.type
_entity.pdbx_description
1 polymer ?
#
loop_
_entity_poly.entity_id
_entity_poly.type
_entity_poly.pdbx_seq_one_letter_code
_entity_poly.pdbx_strand_id
1 'polypeptide(L)'
;EYLCTTGSACPSSACLVPPAPINTRQPGVATSLLYSGSQFRGYQRSKGNSYDVEVVLQHVTMEDSYLCGYLKIKGLTEEYPMLTTFFVGEIISHKRPFLTRKWDADEDVDRKHWGKFQAFYKYAKNFNSDHFDFKALEDGDYIFMRWKEQF
;
A
#
# COMPACT_ATOMS: atom_id res chain seq x y z
N GLU A 1 30.15 -6.35 -35.74
CA GLU A 1 28.88 -6.97 -35.31
C GLU A 1 28.47 -6.37 -33.96
N TYR A 2 27.22 -5.86 -33.89
CA TYR A 2 26.27 -5.78 -32.76
C TYR A 2 26.76 -5.64 -31.30
N LEU A 3 26.15 -4.89 -30.38
CA LEU A 3 25.16 -3.81 -30.34
C LEU A 3 25.11 -3.38 -28.85
N CYS A 4 24.77 -2.11 -28.61
CA CYS A 4 24.50 -1.50 -27.30
C CYS A 4 23.45 -2.28 -26.47
N THR A 5 23.56 -2.31 -25.14
CA THR A 5 22.37 -2.28 -24.26
C THR A 5 22.67 -1.57 -22.94
N THR A 6 22.07 -0.38 -22.82
CA THR A 6 21.73 0.33 -21.59
C THR A 6 20.68 -0.44 -20.78
N GLY A 7 20.75 -0.34 -19.45
CA GLY A 7 19.63 -0.73 -18.59
C GLY A 7 20.04 -0.88 -17.13
N SER A 8 20.47 0.21 -16.48
CA SER A 8 20.57 0.25 -15.02
C SER A 8 19.16 0.11 -14.43
N ALA A 9 18.84 -1.09 -13.95
CA ALA A 9 17.69 -1.30 -13.10
C ALA A 9 17.99 -0.66 -11.75
N CYS A 10 17.27 0.40 -11.39
CA CYS A 10 17.25 0.89 -10.01
C CYS A 10 16.43 -0.12 -9.18
N PRO A 11 17.02 -0.88 -8.24
CA PRO A 11 16.22 -1.43 -7.17
C PRO A 11 15.90 -0.26 -6.25
N SER A 12 14.64 0.12 -6.13
CA SER A 12 14.20 0.97 -5.03
C SER A 12 14.40 0.18 -3.74
N SER A 13 15.62 0.21 -3.20
CA SER A 13 15.91 -0.25 -1.85
C SER A 13 15.27 0.75 -0.93
N ALA A 14 14.04 0.49 -0.54
CA ALA A 14 13.49 1.07 0.68
C ALA A 14 14.25 0.42 1.85
N CYS A 15 15.52 0.82 2.01
CA CYS A 15 16.35 0.44 3.13
C CYS A 15 16.07 1.46 4.24
N LEU A 16 15.82 0.98 5.45
CA LEU A 16 15.86 1.84 6.62
C LEU A 16 17.24 2.53 6.64
N VAL A 17 17.28 3.86 6.74
CA VAL A 17 18.53 4.61 6.88
C VAL A 17 18.49 5.29 8.25
N PRO A 18 19.30 4.85 9.22
CA PRO A 18 20.25 3.73 9.17
C PRO A 18 19.55 2.33 9.11
N PRO A 19 20.24 1.29 8.60
CA PRO A 19 19.69 -0.07 8.53
C PRO A 19 19.25 -0.54 9.93
N ALA A 20 18.20 -1.36 9.97
CA ALA A 20 17.72 -1.90 11.23
C ALA A 20 18.87 -2.63 11.95
N PRO A 21 19.09 -2.38 13.25
CA PRO A 21 20.12 -3.05 14.04
C PRO A 21 20.12 -4.56 13.83
N ILE A 22 21.31 -5.18 13.79
CA ILE A 22 21.55 -6.62 13.54
C ILE A 22 20.76 -7.55 14.51
N ASN A 23 20.20 -6.99 15.59
CA ASN A 23 19.33 -7.67 16.54
C ASN A 23 17.95 -6.97 16.64
N THR A 24 17.16 -7.05 15.57
CA THR A 24 15.85 -6.39 15.36
C THR A 24 14.75 -6.76 16.35
N ARG A 25 15.03 -7.58 17.37
CA ARG A 25 14.10 -7.93 18.45
C ARG A 25 14.23 -7.02 19.68
N GLN A 26 14.81 -5.83 19.53
CA GLN A 26 14.77 -4.83 20.59
C GLN A 26 13.39 -4.13 20.61
N PRO A 27 12.71 -4.07 21.75
CA PRO A 27 11.49 -3.29 21.89
C PRO A 27 11.73 -1.84 21.44
N GLY A 28 10.93 -1.37 20.48
CA GLY A 28 11.00 0.01 19.97
C GLY A 28 11.74 0.20 18.63
N VAL A 29 12.36 -0.85 18.07
CA VAL A 29 12.95 -0.79 16.72
C VAL A 29 11.91 -1.23 15.69
N ALA A 30 11.58 -0.36 14.73
CA ALA A 30 10.70 -0.71 13.62
C ALA A 30 11.36 -1.78 12.73
N THR A 31 10.78 -2.98 12.69
CA THR A 31 11.22 -4.09 11.84
C THR A 31 10.59 -4.07 10.44
N SER A 32 9.65 -3.14 10.23
CA SER A 32 8.91 -2.92 9.00
C SER A 32 8.95 -1.43 8.64
N LEU A 33 8.79 -1.11 7.36
CA LEU A 33 8.59 0.27 6.89
C LEU A 33 7.16 0.77 7.14
N LEU A 34 6.23 -0.14 7.46
CA LEU A 34 4.85 0.19 7.79
C LEU A 34 4.73 0.45 9.30
N TYR A 35 4.95 1.70 9.71
CA TYR A 35 4.86 2.13 11.11
C TYR A 35 4.32 3.56 11.24
N SER A 36 3.81 3.92 12.42
CA SER A 36 3.33 5.27 12.73
C SER A 36 4.46 6.30 12.63
N GLY A 37 4.26 7.32 11.79
CA GLY A 37 5.24 8.34 11.44
C GLY A 37 6.01 8.08 10.14
N SER A 38 5.85 6.90 9.53
CA SER A 38 6.48 6.61 8.23
C SER A 38 5.92 7.53 7.13
N GLN A 39 6.82 7.94 6.23
CA GLN A 39 6.51 8.87 5.15
C GLN A 39 6.85 8.24 3.80
N PHE A 40 5.94 8.42 2.85
CA PHE A 40 6.09 7.92 1.49
C PHE A 40 5.89 9.07 0.51
N ARG A 41 6.69 9.10 -0.55
CA ARG A 41 6.59 10.10 -1.61
C ARG A 41 6.56 9.40 -2.96
N GLY A 42 5.78 9.95 -3.88
CA GLY A 42 5.62 9.37 -5.21
C GLY A 42 4.66 10.17 -6.06
N TYR A 43 3.98 9.46 -6.96
CA TYR A 43 3.12 10.07 -7.96
C TYR A 43 1.79 9.34 -8.10
N GLN A 44 0.70 10.09 -8.22
CA GLN A 44 -0.58 9.59 -8.73
C GLN A 44 -0.69 9.94 -10.20
N ARG A 45 -1.01 8.95 -11.04
CA ARG A 45 -1.08 9.10 -12.50
C ARG A 45 -2.47 8.82 -13.03
N SER A 46 -2.94 9.68 -13.93
CA SER A 46 -4.14 9.47 -14.75
C SER A 46 -3.76 9.53 -16.23
N LYS A 47 -4.75 9.46 -17.14
CA LYS A 47 -4.48 9.50 -18.59
C LYS A 47 -4.00 10.91 -18.99
N GLY A 48 -2.69 11.11 -18.96
CA GLY A 48 -2.01 12.34 -19.39
C GLY A 48 -1.52 13.25 -18.25
N ASN A 49 -1.87 12.97 -16.99
CA ASN A 49 -1.45 13.78 -15.84
C ASN A 49 -0.67 12.96 -14.81
N SER A 50 0.23 13.62 -14.10
CA SER A 50 1.00 13.06 -12.98
C SER A 50 1.09 14.09 -11.87
N TYR A 51 0.69 13.71 -10.66
CA TYR A 51 0.62 14.60 -9.49
C TYR A 51 1.59 14.12 -8.42
N ASP A 52 2.35 15.04 -7.83
CA ASP A 52 3.18 14.73 -6.67
C ASP A 52 2.29 14.36 -5.48
N VAL A 53 2.59 13.24 -4.85
CA VAL A 53 1.88 12.74 -3.67
C VAL A 53 2.87 12.50 -2.53
N GLU A 54 2.49 12.92 -1.33
CA GLU A 54 3.15 12.59 -0.08
C GLU A 54 2.14 11.99 0.88
N VAL A 55 2.50 10.88 1.51
CA VAL A 55 1.68 10.17 2.49
C VAL A 55 2.43 10.11 3.81
N VAL A 56 1.73 10.40 4.89
CA VAL A 56 2.23 10.22 6.26
C VAL A 56 1.28 9.31 7.00
N LEU A 57 1.78 8.18 7.49
CA LEU A 57 0.98 7.28 8.32
C LEU A 57 0.98 7.80 9.75
N GLN A 58 -0.18 8.12 10.31
CA GLN A 58 -0.30 8.66 11.66
C GLN A 58 -0.42 7.57 12.71
N HIS A 59 -1.18 6.52 12.41
CA HIS A 59 -1.37 5.40 13.30
C HIS A 59 -1.45 4.11 12.49
N VAL A 60 -0.73 3.07 12.91
CA VAL A 60 -0.74 1.74 12.30
C VAL A 60 -0.89 0.70 13.39
N THR A 61 -1.91 -0.15 13.28
CA THR A 61 -2.17 -1.26 14.22
C THR A 61 -2.50 -2.51 13.42
N MET A 62 -1.52 -3.41 13.30
CA MET A 62 -1.67 -4.67 12.56
C MET A 62 -2.74 -5.58 13.19
N GLU A 63 -2.79 -5.63 14.53
CA GLU A 63 -3.77 -6.42 15.28
C GLU A 63 -5.22 -6.03 14.94
N ASP A 64 -5.49 -4.73 14.82
CA ASP A 64 -6.80 -4.19 14.44
C ASP A 64 -7.01 -4.14 12.93
N SER A 65 -5.99 -4.53 12.16
CA SER A 65 -5.98 -4.44 10.69
C SER A 65 -6.33 -3.03 10.22
N TYR A 66 -5.76 -2.04 10.91
CA TYR A 66 -6.11 -0.62 10.79
C TYR A 66 -4.87 0.22 10.55
N LEU A 67 -5.04 1.27 9.76
CA LEU A 67 -4.15 2.42 9.80
C LEU A 67 -4.92 3.70 9.49
N CYS A 68 -4.32 4.84 9.74
CA CYS A 68 -4.78 6.12 9.22
C CYS A 68 -3.62 7.04 8.93
N GLY A 69 -3.87 8.08 8.15
CA GLY A 69 -2.83 9.00 7.74
C GLY A 69 -3.35 10.18 6.96
N TYR A 70 -2.42 10.98 6.47
CA TYR A 70 -2.71 12.07 5.56
C TYR A 70 -2.16 11.76 4.17
N LEU A 71 -2.97 12.02 3.15
CA LEU A 71 -2.56 12.01 1.75
C LEU A 71 -2.55 13.45 1.27
N LYS A 72 -1.37 13.92 0.86
CA LYS A 72 -1.19 15.24 0.28
C LYS A 72 -0.91 15.10 -1.20
N ILE A 73 -1.71 15.77 -2.04
CA ILE A 73 -1.58 15.80 -3.49
C ILE A 73 -1.38 17.23 -3.97
N LYS A 74 -0.47 17.43 -4.94
CA LYS A 74 -0.19 18.75 -5.53
C LYS A 74 -0.72 18.86 -6.94
N GLY A 75 -1.25 20.04 -7.27
CA GLY A 75 -1.64 20.42 -8.63
C GLY A 75 -2.88 19.72 -9.15
N LEU A 76 -3.74 19.17 -8.27
CA LEU A 76 -4.98 18.51 -8.70
C LEU A 76 -5.99 19.51 -9.28
N THR A 77 -6.07 20.71 -8.71
CA THR A 77 -6.90 21.82 -9.21
C THR A 77 -6.10 23.13 -9.15
N GLU A 78 -6.49 24.13 -9.95
CA GLU A 78 -5.84 25.45 -9.93
C GLU A 78 -6.14 26.23 -8.65
N GLU A 79 -7.36 26.11 -8.14
CA GLU A 79 -7.82 26.79 -6.91
C GLU A 79 -7.14 26.24 -5.66
N TYR A 80 -6.91 24.93 -5.61
CA TYR A 80 -6.27 24.24 -4.50
C TYR A 80 -5.00 23.54 -4.99
N PRO A 81 -3.88 24.28 -5.15
CA PRO A 81 -2.63 23.72 -5.67
C PRO A 81 -2.03 22.65 -4.75
N MET A 82 -2.52 22.56 -3.51
CA MET A 82 -2.18 21.53 -2.54
C MET A 82 -3.43 21.11 -1.79
N LEU A 83 -3.82 19.85 -1.93
CA LEU A 83 -4.93 19.25 -1.19
C LEU A 83 -4.37 18.22 -0.23
N THR A 84 -4.86 18.22 1.02
CA THR A 84 -4.50 17.21 2.01
C THR A 84 -5.78 16.62 2.57
N THR A 85 -5.93 15.31 2.46
CA THR A 85 -7.07 14.57 2.98
C THR A 85 -6.64 13.63 4.10
N PHE A 86 -7.50 13.45 5.09
CA PHE A 86 -7.33 12.40 6.08
C PHE A 86 -7.94 11.10 5.55
N PHE A 87 -7.22 9.99 5.65
CA PHE A 87 -7.73 8.67 5.26
C PHE A 87 -7.69 7.68 6.41
N VAL A 88 -8.65 6.74 6.35
CA VAL A 88 -8.64 5.51 7.15
C VAL A 88 -8.37 4.34 6.21
N GLY A 89 -7.43 3.49 6.61
CA GLY A 89 -7.01 2.30 5.89
C GLY A 89 -7.43 1.01 6.59
N GLU A 90 -7.83 0.03 5.80
CA GLU A 90 -8.03 -1.35 6.21
C GLU A 90 -6.92 -2.21 5.66
N ILE A 91 -6.20 -2.91 6.54
CA ILE A 91 -5.24 -3.95 6.14
C ILE A 91 -6.03 -5.21 5.86
N ILE A 92 -5.75 -5.87 4.72
CA ILE A 92 -6.44 -7.10 4.38
C ILE A 92 -6.05 -8.20 5.35
N SER A 93 -7.06 -8.79 5.99
CA SER A 93 -6.92 -9.82 7.02
C SER A 93 -8.23 -10.59 7.17
N HIS A 94 -8.28 -11.55 8.11
CA HIS A 94 -9.53 -12.21 8.46
C HIS A 94 -10.63 -11.23 8.92
N LYS A 95 -10.27 -10.11 9.56
CA LYS A 95 -11.24 -9.06 9.97
C LYS A 95 -11.72 -8.23 8.78
N ARG A 96 -10.90 -8.10 7.73
CA ARG A 96 -11.12 -7.23 6.57
C ARG A 96 -10.74 -7.99 5.29
N PRO A 97 -11.58 -8.91 4.80
CA PRO A 97 -11.24 -9.79 3.67
C PRO A 97 -11.02 -9.01 2.37
N PHE A 98 -10.53 -9.69 1.33
CA PHE A 98 -10.33 -9.09 0.00
C PHE A 98 -11.63 -8.58 -0.62
N LEU A 99 -12.75 -9.28 -0.40
CA LEU A 99 -14.08 -8.83 -0.81
C LEU A 99 -14.48 -7.57 -0.04
N THR A 100 -14.65 -6.46 -0.76
CA THR A 100 -14.86 -5.14 -0.17
C THR A 100 -16.27 -5.00 0.40
N ARG A 101 -17.32 -5.38 -0.35
CA ARG A 101 -18.73 -5.38 0.08
C ARG A 101 -19.27 -4.02 0.58
N LYS A 102 -18.65 -2.93 0.12
CA LYS A 102 -19.01 -1.52 0.40
C LYS A 102 -18.34 -0.63 -0.65
N TRP A 103 -18.57 0.69 -0.59
CA TRP A 103 -17.96 1.68 -1.49
C TRP A 103 -18.17 1.35 -2.97
N ASP A 104 -19.35 0.81 -3.29
CA ASP A 104 -19.76 0.40 -4.65
C ASP A 104 -18.80 -0.59 -5.34
N ALA A 105 -18.04 -1.36 -4.54
CA ALA A 105 -17.16 -2.42 -5.02
C ALA A 105 -17.77 -3.81 -4.77
N ASP A 106 -18.18 -4.45 -5.87
CA ASP A 106 -18.56 -5.86 -5.92
C ASP A 106 -17.34 -6.77 -6.20
N GLU A 107 -17.58 -8.09 -6.29
CA GLU A 107 -16.51 -9.06 -6.55
C GLU A 107 -15.78 -8.81 -7.88
N ASP A 108 -16.49 -8.39 -8.92
CA ASP A 108 -15.89 -8.13 -10.23
C ASP A 108 -14.99 -6.90 -10.20
N VAL A 109 -15.41 -5.85 -9.49
CA VAL A 109 -14.59 -4.67 -9.20
C VAL A 109 -13.35 -5.06 -8.40
N ASP A 110 -13.50 -5.85 -7.33
CA ASP A 110 -12.38 -6.33 -6.51
C ASP A 110 -11.39 -7.14 -7.36
N ARG A 111 -11.87 -8.09 -8.15
CA ARG A 111 -11.05 -8.92 -9.04
C ARG A 111 -10.25 -8.08 -10.04
N LYS A 112 -10.88 -7.07 -10.66
CA LYS A 112 -10.24 -6.16 -11.62
C LYS A 112 -9.16 -5.29 -10.99
N HIS A 113 -9.33 -4.86 -9.74
CA HIS A 113 -8.37 -3.99 -9.05
C HIS A 113 -7.23 -4.78 -8.41
N TRP A 114 -7.55 -5.81 -7.62
CA TRP A 114 -6.52 -6.66 -7.01
C TRP A 114 -5.69 -7.40 -8.07
N GLY A 115 -6.30 -7.79 -9.19
CA GLY A 115 -5.63 -8.39 -10.34
C GLY A 115 -4.58 -7.51 -11.04
N LYS A 116 -4.46 -6.22 -10.70
CA LYS A 116 -3.38 -5.35 -11.20
C LYS A 116 -2.06 -5.59 -10.48
N PHE A 117 -2.08 -6.23 -9.30
CA PHE A 117 -0.88 -6.49 -8.51
C PHE A 117 -0.36 -7.90 -8.75
N GLN A 118 0.89 -8.04 -9.21
CA GLN A 118 1.51 -9.35 -9.43
C GLN A 118 1.55 -10.19 -8.14
N ALA A 119 1.76 -9.55 -6.99
CA ALA A 119 1.73 -10.22 -5.68
C ALA A 119 0.39 -10.89 -5.35
N PHE A 120 -0.70 -10.45 -5.98
CA PHE A 120 -2.04 -11.00 -5.79
C PHE A 120 -2.30 -12.27 -6.61
N TYR A 121 -1.47 -12.59 -7.61
CA TYR A 121 -1.76 -13.69 -8.55
C TYR A 121 -1.89 -15.06 -7.87
N LYS A 122 -1.14 -15.28 -6.78
CA LYS A 122 -1.26 -16.50 -5.96
C LYS A 122 -2.61 -16.64 -5.25
N TYR A 123 -3.32 -15.53 -5.03
CA TYR A 123 -4.61 -15.47 -4.33
C TYR A 123 -5.80 -15.29 -5.28
N ALA A 124 -5.57 -14.93 -6.54
CA ALA A 124 -6.62 -14.55 -7.49
C ALA A 124 -7.70 -15.62 -7.73
N LYS A 125 -7.36 -16.91 -7.51
CA LYS A 125 -8.28 -18.04 -7.68
C LYS A 125 -9.14 -18.32 -6.44
N ASN A 126 -8.71 -17.91 -5.26
CA ASN A 126 -9.35 -18.31 -4.00
C ASN A 126 -9.59 -17.15 -3.01
N PHE A 127 -9.31 -15.89 -3.39
CA PHE A 127 -9.49 -14.73 -2.50
C PHE A 127 -10.94 -14.53 -1.98
N ASN A 128 -11.92 -15.08 -2.71
CA ASN A 128 -13.35 -15.05 -2.35
C ASN A 128 -13.82 -16.35 -1.67
N SER A 129 -12.92 -17.29 -1.39
CA SER A 129 -13.24 -18.53 -0.68
C SER A 129 -13.41 -18.29 0.82
N ASP A 130 -14.41 -18.93 1.42
CA ASP A 130 -14.61 -18.95 2.88
C ASP A 130 -13.45 -19.61 3.64
N HIS A 131 -12.62 -20.40 2.94
CA HIS A 131 -11.44 -21.08 3.49
C HIS A 131 -10.13 -20.46 3.02
N PHE A 132 -10.13 -19.17 2.68
CA PHE A 132 -8.90 -18.47 2.32
C PHE A 132 -7.88 -18.50 3.47
N ASP A 133 -6.64 -18.86 3.15
CA ASP A 133 -5.55 -18.95 4.13
C ASP A 133 -4.96 -17.55 4.39
N PHE A 134 -5.55 -16.84 5.36
CA PHE A 134 -5.04 -15.55 5.81
C PHE A 134 -3.68 -15.65 6.52
N LYS A 135 -3.32 -16.81 7.06
CA LYS A 135 -2.00 -16.99 7.68
C LYS A 135 -0.90 -16.95 6.62
N ALA A 136 -1.11 -17.60 5.48
CA ALA A 136 -0.22 -17.50 4.33
C ALA A 136 -0.16 -16.09 3.69
N LEU A 137 -1.14 -15.23 4.00
CA LEU A 137 -1.09 -13.80 3.66
C LEU A 137 -0.20 -13.03 4.64
N GLU A 138 -0.39 -13.26 5.95
CA GLU A 138 0.37 -12.62 7.03
C GLU A 138 1.87 -12.98 7.00
N ASP A 139 2.20 -14.22 6.66
CA ASP A 139 3.58 -14.70 6.52
C ASP A 139 4.25 -14.28 5.18
N GLY A 140 3.51 -13.55 4.32
CA GLY A 140 3.98 -13.13 3.00
C GLY A 140 4.73 -11.79 2.98
N ASP A 141 5.40 -11.51 1.86
CA ASP A 141 6.21 -10.29 1.70
C ASP A 141 5.38 -9.00 1.44
N TYR A 142 4.06 -9.13 1.26
CA TYR A 142 3.20 -8.02 0.81
C TYR A 142 2.02 -7.82 1.73
N ILE A 143 1.76 -6.55 2.06
CA ILE A 143 0.58 -6.12 2.81
C ILE A 143 -0.38 -5.46 1.83
N PHE A 144 -1.57 -6.03 1.68
CA PHE A 144 -2.65 -5.43 0.89
C PHE A 144 -3.49 -4.53 1.79
N MET A 145 -3.93 -3.38 1.26
CA MET A 145 -4.71 -2.41 2.02
C MET A 145 -5.73 -1.71 1.12
N ARG A 146 -6.84 -1.26 1.73
CA ARG A 146 -7.77 -0.30 1.10
C ARG A 146 -7.77 0.98 1.91
N TRP A 147 -7.58 2.13 1.26
CA TRP A 147 -7.57 3.43 1.93
C TRP A 147 -8.78 4.25 1.48
N LYS A 148 -9.51 4.82 2.44
CA LYS A 148 -10.68 5.65 2.20
C LYS A 148 -10.48 7.02 2.85
N GLU A 149 -10.34 8.04 2.00
CA GLU A 149 -10.35 9.45 2.39
C GLU A 149 -11.69 9.83 3.04
N GLN A 150 -11.63 10.63 4.09
CA GLN A 150 -12.77 11.01 4.93
C GLN A 150 -13.15 12.48 4.72
N PHE A 151 -12.17 13.39 4.83
CA PHE A 151 -12.33 14.84 4.69
C PHE A 151 -11.00 15.48 4.25
#